data_AF-A0A962S7K5-F1
#
_entry.id   AF-A0A962S7K5-F1
#
_cell.length_a   1.000
_cell.length_b   1.000
_cell.length_c   1.000
_cell.angle_alpha   90.00
_cell.angle_beta   90.00
_cell.angle_gamma   90.00
#
_symmetry.space_group_name_H-M   'P 1'
#
loop_
_entity.id
_entity.type
_entity.pdbx_description
1 polymer ?
#
loop_
_entity_poly.entity_id
_entity_poly.type
_entity_poly.pdbx_seq_one_letter_code
_entity_poly.pdbx_strand_id
1 'polypeptide(L)'
;SEEEKRAEALGGIEEYPVFMAVADKVGFDRRGNKLYKRTLNGEEIVEPRTYTERIRIGGRFVERTLTRSEKIEDNDLPVIAEKYREFLRETDE
;
A
#
# COMPACT_ATOMS: atom_id res chain seq x y z
N SER A 1 16.68 30.29 6.25
CA SER A 1 17.26 31.59 6.69
C SER A 1 18.76 31.43 6.96
N GLU A 2 19.57 32.49 6.82
CA GLU A 2 20.99 32.48 7.26
C GLU A 2 21.13 32.16 8.76
N GLU A 3 20.08 32.45 9.54
CA GLU A 3 20.00 32.17 10.97
C GLU A 3 19.79 30.66 11.24
N GLU A 4 18.95 29.98 10.46
CA GLU A 4 18.75 28.52 10.54
C GLU A 4 20.04 27.76 10.17
N LYS A 5 20.75 28.21 9.12
CA LYS A 5 22.05 27.62 8.74
C LYS A 5 23.12 27.79 9.81
N ARG A 6 23.13 28.93 10.52
CA ARG A 6 24.06 29.14 11.65
C ARG A 6 23.71 28.25 12.84
N ALA A 7 22.43 28.10 13.16
CA ALA A 7 21.98 27.21 14.23
C ALA A 7 22.36 25.74 13.95
N GLU A 8 22.19 25.28 12.70
CA GLU A 8 22.58 23.94 12.24
C GLU A 8 24.10 23.71 12.36
N ALA A 9 24.91 24.71 12.03
CA ALA A 9 26.37 24.66 12.15
C ALA A 9 26.89 24.68 13.61
N LEU A 10 26.12 25.23 14.55
CA LEU A 10 26.48 25.34 15.97
C LEU A 10 25.96 24.17 16.82
N GLY A 11 24.86 23.52 16.41
CA GLY A 11 24.20 22.45 17.15
C GLY A 11 24.64 21.03 16.78
N GLY A 12 25.33 20.86 15.65
CA GLY A 12 25.57 19.53 15.08
C GLY A 12 24.27 18.95 14.49
N ILE A 13 24.39 18.23 13.38
CA ILE A 13 23.25 17.50 12.82
C ILE A 13 23.09 16.25 13.68
N GLU A 14 22.06 16.20 14.53
CA GLU A 14 21.67 14.93 15.15
C GLU A 14 21.28 13.97 14.02
N GLU A 15 22.04 12.89 13.87
CA GLU A 15 21.69 11.83 12.92
C GLU A 15 20.48 11.07 13.47
N TYR A 16 19.38 11.09 12.72
CA TYR A 16 18.19 10.30 13.01
C TYR A 16 17.84 9.44 11.81
N PRO A 17 17.29 8.23 12.04
CA PRO A 17 16.94 7.35 10.95
C PRO A 17 15.75 7.95 10.17
N VAL A 18 15.84 7.94 8.84
CA VAL A 18 14.80 8.45 7.93
C VAL A 18 14.29 7.33 7.06
N PHE A 19 12.97 7.15 7.04
CA PHE A 19 12.29 6.32 6.05
C PHE A 19 11.77 7.18 4.91
N MET A 20 12.28 6.94 3.70
CA MET A 20 11.81 7.60 2.48
C MET A 20 11.35 6.55 1.48
N ALA A 21 10.17 6.75 0.91
CA ALA A 21 9.62 5.91 -0.15
C ALA A 21 9.00 6.77 -1.24
N VAL A 22 9.07 6.29 -2.47
CA VAL A 22 8.43 6.89 -3.64
C VAL A 22 7.37 5.92 -4.14
N ALA A 23 6.13 6.40 -4.26
CA ALA A 23 5.04 5.64 -4.87
C ALA A 23 4.91 6.03 -6.34
N ASP A 24 4.96 5.05 -7.24
CA ASP A 24 4.68 5.29 -8.66
C ASP A 24 3.17 5.42 -8.89
N LYS A 25 2.39 4.64 -8.13
CA LYS A 25 0.93 4.59 -8.20
C LYS A 25 0.31 4.45 -6.81
N VAL A 26 -0.82 5.14 -6.61
CA VAL A 26 -1.52 5.23 -5.31
C VAL A 26 -2.89 4.54 -5.31
N GLY A 27 -3.23 3.82 -6.38
CA GLY A 27 -4.49 3.09 -6.51
C GLY A 27 -5.66 3.89 -7.04
N PHE A 28 -5.54 5.21 -7.23
CA PHE A 28 -6.62 6.04 -7.76
C PHE A 28 -6.13 7.25 -8.57
N ASP A 29 -6.98 7.75 -9.45
CA ASP A 29 -6.74 8.97 -10.21
C ASP A 29 -7.16 10.24 -9.44
N ARG A 30 -6.93 11.42 -10.02
CA ARG A 30 -7.31 12.72 -9.41
C ARG A 30 -8.82 12.90 -9.18
N ARG A 31 -9.65 12.05 -9.79
CA ARG A 31 -11.12 12.04 -9.65
C ARG A 31 -11.60 10.97 -8.66
N GLY A 32 -10.69 10.19 -8.10
CA GLY A 32 -10.99 9.11 -7.16
C GLY A 32 -11.34 7.77 -7.83
N ASN A 33 -11.19 7.63 -9.15
CA ASN A 33 -11.41 6.35 -9.81
C ASN A 33 -10.27 5.39 -9.51
N LYS A 34 -10.58 4.13 -9.19
CA LYS A 34 -9.55 3.11 -8.96
C LYS A 34 -8.72 2.84 -10.20
N LEU A 35 -7.41 2.75 -10.02
CA LEU A 35 -6.45 2.35 -11.02
C LEU A 35 -6.08 0.88 -10.84
N TYR A 36 -5.94 0.17 -11.95
CA TYR A 36 -5.62 -1.25 -11.98
C TYR A 36 -4.38 -1.51 -12.83
N LYS A 37 -3.61 -2.53 -12.46
CA LYS A 37 -2.41 -2.93 -13.17
C LYS A 37 -2.76 -3.35 -14.60
N ARG A 38 -1.90 -2.99 -15.55
CA ARG A 38 -2.07 -3.31 -16.96
C ARG A 38 -0.88 -4.09 -17.51
N THR A 39 -1.15 -4.94 -18.48
CA THR A 39 -0.12 -5.58 -19.30
C THR A 39 0.54 -4.56 -20.21
N LEU A 40 1.65 -4.94 -20.85
CA LEU A 40 2.33 -4.12 -21.85
C LEU A 40 1.42 -3.72 -23.02
N ASN A 41 0.40 -4.53 -23.32
CA ASN A 41 -0.59 -4.28 -24.36
C ASN A 41 -1.75 -3.37 -23.88
N GLY A 42 -1.74 -2.95 -22.60
CA GLY A 42 -2.74 -2.07 -22.02
C GLY A 42 -3.98 -2.77 -21.44
N GLU A 43 -4.05 -4.09 -21.50
CA GLU A 43 -5.14 -4.88 -20.90
C GLU A 43 -5.02 -4.93 -19.38
N GLU A 44 -6.13 -4.88 -18.65
CA GLU A 44 -6.10 -4.97 -17.19
C GLU A 44 -5.76 -6.40 -16.73
N ILE A 45 -4.88 -6.50 -15.74
CA ILE A 45 -4.49 -7.79 -15.16
C ILE A 45 -5.54 -8.20 -14.13
N VAL A 46 -5.99 -9.46 -14.23
CA VAL A 46 -6.96 -10.06 -13.32
C VAL A 46 -6.35 -11.30 -12.64
N GLU A 47 -6.68 -11.48 -11.36
CA GLU A 47 -6.23 -12.62 -10.55
C GLU A 47 -7.43 -13.30 -9.87
N PRO A 48 -7.40 -14.64 -9.73
CA PRO A 48 -8.41 -15.35 -8.96
C PRO A 48 -8.23 -15.07 -7.46
N ARG A 49 -9.23 -14.44 -6.84
CA ARG A 49 -9.32 -14.27 -5.40
C ARG A 49 -10.36 -15.19 -4.81
N THR A 50 -9.99 -15.80 -3.68
CA THR A 50 -10.83 -16.76 -2.98
C THR A 50 -11.44 -16.11 -1.75
N TYR A 51 -12.76 -16.19 -1.64
CA TYR A 51 -13.56 -15.64 -0.56
C TYR A 51 -14.30 -16.74 0.16
N THR A 52 -14.35 -16.66 1.49
CA THR A 52 -15.25 -17.48 2.30
C THR A 52 -16.50 -16.66 2.57
N GLU A 53 -17.61 -17.01 1.91
CA GLU A 53 -18.90 -16.36 2.12
C GLU A 53 -19.83 -17.27 2.93
N ARG A 54 -20.55 -16.68 3.88
CA ARG A 54 -21.58 -17.37 4.67
C ARG A 54 -22.94 -17.15 4.02
N ILE A 55 -23.43 -18.16 3.32
CA ILE A 55 -24.71 -18.12 2.58
C ILE A 55 -25.80 -18.89 3.32
N ARG A 56 -27.05 -18.41 3.19
CA ARG A 56 -28.22 -19.05 3.80
C ARG A 56 -28.92 -19.93 2.78
N ILE A 57 -28.91 -21.24 3.00
CA ILE A 57 -29.57 -22.24 2.13
C ILE A 57 -30.57 -23.02 3.01
N GLY A 58 -31.85 -23.00 2.64
CA GLY A 58 -32.89 -23.74 3.37
C GLY A 58 -33.01 -23.36 4.85
N GLY A 59 -32.76 -22.10 5.20
CA GLY A 59 -32.85 -21.60 6.58
C GLY A 59 -31.57 -21.78 7.42
N ARG A 60 -30.59 -22.58 6.98
CA ARG A 60 -29.29 -22.80 7.65
C ARG A 60 -28.19 -21.96 7.01
N PHE A 61 -27.21 -21.54 7.80
CA PHE A 61 -26.00 -20.90 7.27
C PHE A 61 -24.97 -21.96 6.89
N VAL A 62 -24.43 -21.84 5.69
CA VAL A 62 -23.36 -22.69 5.16
C VAL A 62 -22.23 -21.78 4.70
N GLU A 63 -21.01 -22.09 5.09
CA GLU A 63 -19.82 -21.43 4.55
C GLU A 63 -19.46 -22.07 3.21
N ARG A 64 -19.25 -21.23 2.19
CA ARG A 64 -18.72 -21.68 0.90
C ARG A 64 -17.52 -20.83 0.51
N THR A 65 -16.54 -21.53 -0.03
CA THR A 65 -15.41 -20.93 -0.72
C THR A 65 -15.81 -20.63 -2.16
N LEU A 66 -15.67 -19.36 -2.56
CA LEU A 66 -15.96 -18.85 -3.89
C LEU A 66 -14.71 -18.21 -4.46
N THR A 67 -14.33 -18.60 -5.66
CA THR A 67 -13.24 -17.97 -6.39
C THR A 67 -13.81 -17.02 -7.44
N ARG A 68 -13.37 -15.77 -7.43
CA ARG A 68 -13.76 -14.73 -8.40
C ARG A 68 -12.52 -14.11 -9.01
N SER A 69 -12.55 -13.87 -10.32
CA SER A 69 -11.49 -13.10 -10.98
C SER A 69 -11.67 -11.61 -10.69
N GLU A 70 -10.66 -10.98 -10.12
CA GLU A 70 -10.67 -9.57 -9.78
C GLU A 70 -9.48 -8.83 -10.38
N LYS A 71 -9.68 -7.55 -10.71
CA LYS A 71 -8.61 -6.68 -11.18
C LYS A 71 -7.65 -6.38 -10.03
N ILE A 72 -6.36 -6.35 -10.33
CA ILE A 72 -5.34 -6.00 -9.35
C ILE A 72 -5.21 -4.48 -9.28
N GLU A 73 -5.42 -3.89 -8.09
CA GLU A 73 -5.23 -2.46 -7.87
C GLU A 73 -3.75 -2.07 -8.05
N ASP A 74 -3.52 -0.93 -8.69
CA ASP A 74 -2.20 -0.37 -8.94
C ASP A 74 -1.84 0.61 -7.82
N ASN A 75 -1.45 0.07 -6.66
CA ASN A 75 -1.30 0.83 -5.42
C ASN A 75 -0.08 0.39 -4.61
N ASP A 76 0.92 1.26 -4.51
CA ASP A 76 2.15 1.00 -3.77
C ASP A 76 2.01 1.30 -2.27
N LEU A 77 0.98 2.05 -1.86
CA LEU A 77 0.83 2.52 -0.48
C LEU A 77 0.76 1.39 0.57
N PRO A 78 0.06 0.25 0.34
CA PRO A 78 0.05 -0.84 1.31
C PRO A 78 1.44 -1.45 1.54
N VAL A 79 2.24 -1.56 0.48
CA VAL A 79 3.61 -2.09 0.54
C VAL A 79 4.52 -1.10 1.26
N ILE A 80 4.41 0.20 0.93
CA ILE A 80 5.16 1.25 1.62
C ILE A 80 4.83 1.26 3.12
N ALA A 81 3.56 1.09 3.49
CA ALA A 81 3.17 1.00 4.89
C ALA A 81 3.75 -0.22 5.59
N GLU A 82 3.85 -1.37 4.91
CA GLU A 82 4.54 -2.56 5.44
C GLU A 82 6.03 -2.28 5.66
N LYS A 83 6.71 -1.69 4.67
CA LYS A 83 8.14 -1.32 4.78
C LYS A 83 8.41 -0.29 5.86
N TYR A 84 7.51 0.67 6.05
CA TYR A 84 7.63 1.62 7.15
C TYR A 84 7.52 0.94 8.53
N ARG A 85 6.60 -0.04 8.67
CA ARG A 85 6.48 -0.84 9.90
C ARG A 85 7.68 -1.77 10.13
N GLU A 86 8.34 -2.23 9.08
CA GLU A 86 9.62 -2.93 9.19
C GLU A 86 10.70 -1.99 9.69
N PHE A 87 10.86 -0.83 9.05
CA PHE A 87 11.82 0.20 9.46
C PHE A 87 11.68 0.58 10.94
N LEU A 88 10.46 0.85 11.42
CA LEU A 88 10.24 1.19 12.84
C LEU A 88 10.72 0.09 13.79
N ARG A 89 10.52 -1.18 13.43
CA ARG A 89 10.98 -2.31 14.25
C ARG A 89 12.50 -2.42 14.31
N GLU A 90 13.19 -2.02 13.25
CA GLU A 90 14.66 -2.04 13.19
C GLU A 90 15.28 -0.84 13.90
N THR A 91 14.56 0.28 14.02
CA THR A 91 15.06 1.52 14.62
C THR A 91 14.67 1.73 16.07
N ASP A 92 13.61 1.04 16.54
CA ASP A 92 13.18 1.06 17.94
C ASP A 92 13.98 0.08 18.83
N GLU A 93 14.90 -0.71 18.26
CA GLU A 93 15.92 -1.53 18.94
C GLU A 93 17.22 -0.74 19.21
#